data_AF-K0YIU5-F1
#
_entry.id   AF-K0YIU5-F1
#
_cell.length_a   1.000
_cell.length_b   1.000
_cell.length_c   1.000
_cell.angle_alpha   90.00
_cell.angle_beta   90.00
_cell.angle_gamma   90.00
#
_symmetry.space_group_name_H-M   'P 1'
#
loop_
_entity.id
_entity.type
_entity.pdbx_description
1 polymer ?
#
loop_
_entity_poly.entity_id
_entity_poly.type
_entity_poly.pdbx_seq_one_letter_code
_entity_poly.pdbx_strand_id
1 'polypeptide(L)' 'MSELMRYKGRRSLITGVSLEPGQIYKIDPLDRKYGRNGFWVEVSDGKDKCRCPYENGDIFLSNWEVAEPGTR' A
#
# COMPACT_ATOMS: atom_id res chain seq x y z
N MET A 1 -1.99 -11.46 -6.98
CA MET A 1 -2.23 -10.48 -8.05
C MET A 1 -1.72 -9.15 -7.51
N SER A 2 -0.86 -8.45 -8.25
CA SER A 2 -0.31 -7.17 -7.82
C SER A 2 -1.15 -6.02 -8.36
N GLU A 3 -1.48 -5.04 -7.55
CA GLU A 3 -2.27 -3.87 -7.96
C GLU A 3 -1.43 -2.58 -7.89
N LEU A 4 -1.69 -1.66 -8.82
CA LEU A 4 -1.14 -0.31 -8.74
C LEU A 4 -2.12 0.57 -7.97
N MET A 5 -1.66 1.16 -6.88
CA MET A 5 -2.50 1.97 -6.01
C MET A 5 -1.84 3.31 -5.72
N ARG A 6 -2.64 4.37 -5.71
CA ARG A 6 -2.21 5.70 -5.30
C ARG A 6 -2.33 5.83 -3.80
N TYR A 7 -1.26 6.29 -3.16
CA TYR A 7 -1.28 6.60 -1.73
C TYR A 7 -1.98 7.94 -1.50
N LYS A 8 -2.99 7.96 -0.63
CA LYS A 8 -3.74 9.18 -0.23
C LYS A 8 -3.67 9.47 1.27
N GLY A 9 -2.91 8.66 2.01
CA GLY A 9 -2.65 8.86 3.43
C GLY A 9 -1.71 10.04 3.70
N ARG A 10 -1.28 10.19 4.96
CA ARG A 10 -0.26 11.20 5.33
C ARG A 10 1.13 10.70 4.95
N ARG A 11 2.02 11.60 4.55
CA ARG A 11 3.43 11.26 4.27
C ARG A 11 4.01 10.42 5.41
N SER A 12 4.63 9.28 5.06
CA SER A 12 5.18 8.34 6.03
C SER A 12 6.43 7.68 5.49
N LEU A 13 7.47 7.54 6.33
CA LEU A 13 8.68 6.80 5.99
C LEU A 13 8.59 5.40 6.60
N ILE A 14 8.47 4.38 5.76
CA ILE A 14 8.35 2.99 6.18
C ILE A 14 9.51 2.21 5.58
N THR A 15 10.49 1.89 6.43
CA THR A 15 11.65 1.02 6.13
C THR A 15 12.14 1.12 4.68
N GLY A 16 12.80 2.24 4.36
CA GLY A 16 13.39 2.47 3.02
C GLY A 16 12.42 2.96 1.95
N VAL A 17 11.10 2.94 2.18
CA VAL A 17 10.11 3.48 1.25
C VAL A 17 9.45 4.72 1.87
N SER A 18 9.55 5.87 1.19
CA SER A 18 8.76 7.06 1.53
C SER A 18 7.42 6.97 0.84
N LEU A 19 6.35 6.84 1.62
CA LEU A 19 4.96 6.91 1.14
C LEU A 19 4.55 8.37 1.02
N GLU A 20 4.36 8.82 -0.22
CA GLU A 20 4.06 10.18 -0.59
C GLU A 20 2.61 10.30 -1.06
N PRO A 21 1.82 11.24 -0.51
CA PRO A 21 0.46 11.46 -0.98
C PRO A 21 0.45 11.81 -2.47
N GLY A 22 -0.39 11.13 -3.24
CA GLY A 22 -0.49 11.29 -4.70
C GLY A 22 0.39 10.33 -5.51
N GLN A 23 1.38 9.68 -4.90
CA GLN A 23 2.29 8.77 -5.59
C GLN A 23 1.69 7.36 -5.74
N ILE A 24 2.01 6.71 -6.87
CA ILE A 24 1.55 5.36 -7.19
C ILE A 24 2.61 4.35 -6.77
N TYR A 25 2.17 3.29 -6.10
CA TYR A 25 2.99 2.18 -5.66
C TYR A 25 2.40 0.87 -6.15
N LYS A 26 3.26 -0.13 -6.30
CA LYS A 26 2.84 -1.51 -6.50
C LYS A 26 2.54 -2.14 -5.15
N ILE A 27 1.36 -2.71 -5.00
CA ILE A 27 0.90 -3.39 -3.80
C ILE A 27 0.70 -4.87 -4.09
N ASP A 28 1.33 -5.69 -3.27
CA ASP A 28 1.24 -7.15 -3.30
C ASP A 28 0.69 -7.65 -1.96
N PRO A 29 -0.51 -8.28 -1.91
CA PRO A 29 -0.99 -8.89 -0.68
C PRO A 29 -0.09 -10.07 -0.30
N LEU A 30 0.29 -10.14 0.98
CA LEU A 30 1.11 -11.22 1.50
C LEU A 30 0.22 -12.30 2.12
N ASP A 31 0.58 -13.57 1.91
CA ASP A 31 -0.07 -14.72 2.56
C ASP A 31 0.39 -14.83 4.04
N ARG A 32 0.07 -13.80 4.81
CA ARG A 32 0.40 -13.66 6.22
C ARG A 32 -0.68 -12.90 6.95
N LYS A 33 -1.13 -13.44 8.09
CA LYS A 33 -2.10 -12.78 8.97
C LYS A 33 -1.47 -11.70 9.84
N TYR A 34 -2.21 -10.61 10.03
CA TYR A 34 -1.94 -9.60 11.04
C TYR A 34 -3.10 -9.60 12.05
N GLY A 35 -2.83 -10.02 13.29
CA GLY A 35 -3.90 -10.21 14.27
C GLY A 35 -4.94 -11.24 13.83
N ARG A 36 -6.21 -11.03 14.21
CA ARG A 36 -7.31 -11.98 13.94
C ARG A 36 -7.85 -11.88 12.51
N ASN A 37 -8.08 -10.66 12.03
CA ASN A 37 -8.73 -10.35 10.74
C ASN A 37 -7.89 -9.48 9.81
N GLY A 38 -6.72 -9.03 10.25
CA GLY A 38 -5.84 -8.17 9.45
C GLY A 38 -4.94 -8.96 8.52
N PHE A 39 -4.26 -8.21 7.66
CA PHE A 39 -3.38 -8.73 6.62
C PHE A 39 -2.14 -7.86 6.48
N TRP A 40 -1.15 -8.40 5.76
CA TRP A 40 0.03 -7.67 5.37
C TRP A 40 0.00 -7.40 3.87
N VAL A 41 0.55 -6.25 3.48
CA VAL A 41 0.87 -5.95 2.08
C VAL A 41 2.35 -5.61 1.96
N GLU A 42 2.93 -5.98 0.84
CA GLU A 42 4.21 -5.46 0.39
C GLU A 42 3.94 -4.26 -0.52
N VAL A 43 4.60 -3.13 -0.23
CA VAL A 43 4.51 -1.90 -1.00
C VAL A 43 5.87 -1.65 -1.65
N SER A 44 5.87 -1.40 -2.94
CA SER A 44 7.07 -1.20 -3.75
C SER A 44 6.96 0.09 -4.55
N ASP A 45 7.98 0.94 -4.47
CA ASP A 45 8.11 2.14 -5.32
C ASP A 45 8.89 1.86 -6.63
N GLY A 46 9.34 0.61 -6.81
CA GLY A 46 10.11 0.15 -7.95
C GLY A 46 11.62 0.07 -7.70
N LYS A 47 12.11 0.67 -6.60
CA LYS A 47 13.50 0.57 -6.13
C LYS A 47 13.58 -0.23 -4.83
N ASP A 48 12.75 0.17 -3.88
CA ASP A 48 12.71 -0.37 -2.53
C ASP A 48 11.33 -0.97 -2.23
N LYS A 49 11.30 -1.77 -1.16
CA LYS A 49 10.11 -2.49 -0.72
C LYS A 49 9.94 -2.40 0.78
N CYS A 50 8.72 -2.15 1.23
CA CYS A 50 8.38 -2.20 2.65
C CYS A 50 7.14 -3.08 2.86
N ARG A 51 6.92 -3.50 4.12
CA ARG A 51 5.78 -4.33 4.50
C ARG A 51 4.92 -3.58 5.49
N CYS A 52 3.64 -3.42 5.16
CA CYS A 52 2.69 -2.65 5.95
C CYS A 52 1.60 -3.58 6.49
N PRO A 53 1.36 -3.59 7.82
CA PRO A 53 0.22 -4.28 8.40
C PRO A 53 -1.04 -3.42 8.31
N TYR A 54 -2.19 -4.06 8.05
CA TYR A 54 -3.50 -3.43 8.10
C TYR A 54 -4.47 -4.29 8.90
N GLU A 55 -5.27 -3.67 9.77
CA GLU A 55 -6.22 -4.40 10.63
C GLU A 55 -7.43 -4.93 9.85
N ASN A 56 -7.79 -4.26 8.76
CA ASN A 56 -8.89 -4.62 7.86
C ASN A 56 -8.80 -3.84 6.53
N GLY A 57 -9.70 -4.15 5.60
CA GLY A 57 -9.76 -3.52 4.28
C GLY A 57 -10.13 -2.03 4.31
N ASP A 58 -10.94 -1.58 5.27
CA ASP A 58 -11.37 -0.19 5.35
C ASP A 58 -10.21 0.75 5.70
N ILE A 59 -9.36 0.35 6.67
CA ILE A 59 -8.14 1.11 7.02
C ILE A 59 -7.16 1.13 5.85
N PHE A 60 -7.04 0.01 5.13
CA PHE A 60 -6.25 -0.02 3.90
C PHE A 60 -6.78 0.98 2.85
N LEU A 61 -8.07 0.91 2.52
CA LEU A 61 -8.72 1.80 1.54
C LEU A 61 -8.85 3.25 2.00
N SER A 62 -8.65 3.55 3.29
CA SER A 62 -8.50 4.93 3.77
C SER A 62 -7.16 5.56 3.37
N ASN A 63 -6.12 4.73 3.19
CA ASN A 63 -4.76 5.18 2.82
C ASN A 63 -4.46 5.00 1.33
N TRP A 64 -5.24 4.16 0.65
CA TRP A 64 -4.98 3.75 -0.72
C TRP A 64 -6.24 3.91 -1.59
N GLU A 65 -6.02 4.19 -2.87
CA GLU A 65 -7.05 4.12 -3.90
C GLU A 65 -6.47 3.42 -5.13
N VAL A 66 -7.32 2.73 -5.90
CA VAL A 66 -6.90 2.10 -7.14
C VAL A 66 -6.40 3.18 -8.10
N ALA A 67 -5.18 3.02 -8.62
CA ALA A 67 -4.70 3.92 -9.65
C ALA A 67 -5.39 3.56 -10.97
N GLU A 68 -6.34 4.38 -11.42
CA GLU A 68 -6.97 4.18 -12.72
C GLU A 68 -5.91 4.19 -13.83
N PRO A 69 -5.93 3.20 -14.75
CA PRO A 69 -5.10 3.25 -15.94
C PRO A 69 -5.65 4.35 -16.88
N GLY A 70 -5.21 5.60 -16.69
CA GLY A 70 -5.30 6.61 -17.74
C GLY A 70 -6.15 7.86 -17.47
N THR A 71 -6.03 8.51 -16.32
CA THR A 71 -6.44 9.92 -16.21
C THR A 71 -5.20 10.80 -16.31
N ARG A 72 -4.85 11.12 -17.55
CA ARG A 72 -3.80 12.05 -17.95
C ARG A 72 -4.41 13.43 -18.20
#